data_AF-A0A9W5S1K7-F1
#
_entry.id   AF-A0A9W5S1K7-F1
#
_cell.length_a   1.000
_cell.length_b   1.000
_cell.length_c   1.000
_cell.angle_alpha   90.00
_cell.angle_beta   90.00
_cell.angle_gamma   90.00
#
_symmetry.space_group_name_H-M   'P 1'
#
loop_
_entity.id
_entity.type
_entity.pdbx_description
1 polymer ?
#
loop_
_entity_poly.entity_id
_entity_poly.type
_entity_poly.pdbx_seq_one_letter_code
_entity_poly.pdbx_strand_id
1 'polypeptide(L)'
;MFDILIGNLLSPIVLFFVLGLSAALLKSDLKIPSGLSEALSIYLLIAIGLKGGIELTNYSLSTLARPMTGALLLGTMIPVAVVLVLRKLLRMDLNNAVALAATYGSVSVVTYGAAISYLEKQSIGYDGYMNALLVMMESPAIVVSLLLLRLAANKGSRSERTSLSLGFVQAVPRRPLLNKELLKESLFGKSVLLLLGSLLIGLAAGEPGYKAVKPLFVDLYPSVLMLFLLNMGIIAGSRLPEIGRYGIKLFLFAVMMPLLGGASGVWIGSAIGLSVGSAALMGVLAGSASYIAAPAA
;
A
#
# COMPACT_ATOMS: atom_id res chain seq x y z
N MET A 1 -22.87 16.46 4.62
CA MET A 1 -21.87 15.81 3.73
C MET A 1 -20.71 16.75 3.40
N PHE A 2 -20.97 18.01 3.04
CA PHE A 2 -19.92 19.03 2.85
C PHE A 2 -19.10 19.30 4.12
N ASP A 3 -19.72 19.35 5.30
CA ASP A 3 -19.00 19.60 6.57
C ASP A 3 -17.98 18.50 6.90
N ILE A 4 -18.31 17.25 6.55
CA ILE A 4 -17.42 16.10 6.70
C ILE A 4 -16.22 16.23 5.76
N LEU A 5 -16.46 16.66 4.52
CA LEU A 5 -15.41 16.87 3.52
C LEU A 5 -14.45 17.98 3.97
N ILE A 6 -14.99 19.11 4.42
CA ILE A 6 -14.21 20.24 4.94
C ILE A 6 -13.45 19.83 6.20
N GLY A 7 -14.10 19.13 7.14
CA GLY A 7 -13.48 18.66 8.37
C GLY A 7 -12.34 17.66 8.16
N ASN A 8 -12.34 16.95 7.03
CA ASN A 8 -11.26 16.07 6.57
C ASN A 8 -10.09 16.85 5.96
N LEU A 9 -10.39 17.75 5.02
CA LEU A 9 -9.39 18.55 4.34
C LEU A 9 -8.66 19.51 5.29
N LEU A 10 -9.34 19.94 6.35
CA LEU A 10 -8.78 20.78 7.42
C LEU A 10 -8.18 19.97 8.59
N SER A 11 -8.03 18.65 8.46
CA SER A 11 -7.30 17.88 9.47
C SER A 11 -5.81 18.24 9.45
N PRO A 12 -5.13 18.31 10.61
CA PRO A 12 -3.69 18.64 10.66
C PRO A 12 -2.84 17.74 9.74
N ILE A 13 -3.15 16.45 9.68
CA ILE A 13 -2.53 15.44 8.80
C ILE A 13 -2.58 15.91 7.32
N VAL A 14 -3.76 16.28 6.83
CA VAL A 14 -3.92 16.76 5.44
C VAL A 14 -3.28 18.13 5.25
N LEU A 15 -3.41 19.03 6.23
CA LEU A 15 -2.83 20.38 6.14
C LEU A 15 -1.30 20.36 6.11
N PHE A 16 -0.63 19.45 6.81
CA PHE A 16 0.82 19.28 6.71
C PHE A 16 1.24 18.74 5.33
N PHE A 17 0.47 17.83 4.73
CA PHE A 17 0.68 17.44 3.34
C PHE A 17 0.55 18.63 2.38
N VAL A 18 -0.52 19.42 2.53
CA VAL A 18 -0.75 20.63 1.71
C VAL A 18 0.37 21.65 1.91
N LEU A 19 0.84 21.86 3.15
CA LEU A 19 1.97 22.73 3.44
C LEU A 19 3.23 22.29 2.70
N GLY A 20 3.54 20.99 2.69
CA GLY A 20 4.69 20.45 1.96
C GLY A 20 4.55 20.62 0.46
N LEU A 21 3.36 20.35 -0.07
CA LEU A 21 3.02 20.57 -1.48
C LEU A 21 3.20 22.03 -1.88
N SER A 22 2.63 22.96 -1.10
CA SER A 22 2.76 24.40 -1.31
C SER A 22 4.21 24.86 -1.21
N ALA A 23 4.97 24.38 -0.24
CA ALA A 23 6.40 24.70 -0.10
C ALA A 23 7.19 24.33 -1.36
N ALA A 24 6.94 23.15 -1.93
CA ALA A 24 7.58 22.72 -3.18
C ALA A 24 7.15 23.57 -4.39
N LEU A 25 5.85 23.89 -4.52
CA LEU A 25 5.33 24.71 -5.62
C LEU A 25 5.82 26.16 -5.56
N LEU A 26 5.95 26.72 -4.36
CA LEU A 26 6.50 28.05 -4.11
C LEU A 26 8.04 28.07 -4.15
N LYS A 27 8.68 26.93 -4.42
CA LYS A 27 10.15 26.77 -4.45
C LYS A 27 10.83 27.22 -3.14
N SER A 28 10.21 26.95 -2.00
CA SER A 28 10.82 27.12 -0.68
C SER A 28 12.07 26.26 -0.53
N ASP A 29 12.96 26.69 0.36
CA ASP A 29 14.13 25.95 0.82
C ASP A 29 13.79 24.81 1.79
N LEU A 30 12.51 24.64 2.17
CA LEU A 30 12.05 23.56 3.03
C LEU A 30 12.40 22.19 2.44
N LYS A 31 13.29 21.47 3.12
CA LYS A 31 13.73 20.12 2.76
C LYS A 31 13.79 19.27 4.02
N ILE A 32 13.28 18.05 3.93
CA ILE A 32 13.41 17.06 4.99
C ILE A 32 14.61 16.14 4.65
N PRO A 33 15.58 15.98 5.56
CA PRO A 33 16.71 15.08 5.33
C PRO A 33 16.25 13.65 5.03
N SER A 34 16.92 12.96 4.10
CA SER A 34 16.57 11.59 3.70
C SER A 34 16.58 10.61 4.88
N GLY A 35 17.55 10.75 5.79
CA GLY A 35 17.61 9.94 7.01
C GLY A 35 16.39 10.12 7.93
N LEU A 36 15.85 11.33 8.03
CA LEU A 36 14.62 11.58 8.79
C LEU A 36 13.42 10.96 8.08
N SER A 37 13.30 11.13 6.76
CA SER A 37 12.24 10.47 5.97
C SER A 37 12.24 8.96 6.16
N GLU A 38 13.42 8.33 6.15
CA GLU A 38 13.57 6.88 6.33
C GLU A 38 13.20 6.44 7.75
N ALA A 39 13.64 7.19 8.77
CA ALA A 39 13.29 6.93 10.16
C ALA A 39 11.78 7.05 10.41
N LEU A 40 11.12 8.08 9.87
CA LEU A 40 9.67 8.25 9.95
C LEU A 40 8.93 7.08 9.30
N SER A 41 9.36 6.62 8.12
CA SER A 41 8.80 5.41 7.48
C SER A 41 8.93 4.18 8.37
N ILE A 42 10.13 3.92 8.90
CA ILE A 42 10.38 2.76 9.77
C ILE A 42 9.49 2.80 11.00
N TYR A 43 9.40 3.97 11.64
CA TYR A 43 8.52 4.16 12.80
C TYR A 43 7.07 3.84 12.47
N LEU A 44 6.52 4.37 11.36
CA LEU A 44 5.11 4.18 11.01
C LEU A 44 4.78 2.71 10.70
N LEU A 45 5.71 2.00 10.04
CA LEU A 45 5.59 0.56 9.77
C LEU A 45 5.58 -0.24 11.07
N ILE A 46 6.53 0.02 11.98
CA ILE A 46 6.60 -0.67 13.27
C ILE A 46 5.35 -0.39 14.09
N ALA A 47 4.90 0.86 14.16
CA ALA A 47 3.74 1.28 14.93
C ALA A 47 2.47 0.54 14.52
N ILE A 48 2.18 0.49 13.20
CA ILE A 48 0.99 -0.20 12.69
C ILE A 48 1.08 -1.71 12.85
N GLY A 49 2.23 -2.32 12.57
CA GLY A 49 2.39 -3.76 12.75
C GLY A 49 2.24 -4.15 14.22
N LEU A 50 2.89 -3.44 15.14
CA LEU A 50 2.77 -3.66 16.59
C LEU A 50 1.33 -3.52 17.08
N LYS A 51 0.63 -2.43 16.70
CA LYS A 51 -0.79 -2.22 17.02
C LYS A 51 -1.64 -3.37 16.49
N GLY A 52 -1.41 -3.82 15.25
CA GLY A 52 -2.15 -4.94 14.67
C GLY A 52 -1.88 -6.28 15.34
N GLY A 53 -0.63 -6.57 15.69
CA GLY A 53 -0.25 -7.78 16.41
C GLY A 53 -0.93 -7.89 17.76
N ILE A 54 -0.91 -6.80 18.53
CA ILE A 54 -1.54 -6.74 19.85
C ILE A 54 -3.05 -6.94 19.72
N GLU A 55 -3.71 -6.25 18.78
CA GLU A 55 -5.15 -6.37 18.60
C GLU A 55 -5.59 -7.79 18.21
N LEU A 56 -4.76 -8.52 17.45
CA LEU A 56 -5.05 -9.91 17.07
C LEU A 56 -5.19 -10.85 18.27
N THR A 57 -4.62 -10.54 19.45
CA THR A 57 -4.79 -11.38 20.64
C THR A 57 -6.23 -11.42 21.14
N ASN A 58 -7.06 -10.44 20.74
CA ASN A 58 -8.45 -10.31 21.16
C ASN A 58 -9.45 -11.05 20.25
N TYR A 59 -8.98 -11.65 19.15
CA TYR A 59 -9.83 -12.26 18.14
C TYR A 59 -9.50 -13.74 17.93
N SER A 60 -10.53 -14.53 17.66
CA SER A 60 -10.37 -15.94 17.31
C SER A 60 -10.13 -16.12 15.80
N LEU A 61 -9.46 -17.19 15.41
CA LEU A 61 -9.17 -17.45 13.98
C LEU A 61 -10.46 -17.59 13.14
N SER A 62 -11.54 -18.11 13.72
CA SER A 62 -12.85 -18.23 13.04
C SER A 62 -13.48 -16.85 12.77
N THR A 63 -13.33 -15.89 13.68
CA THR A 63 -13.79 -14.51 13.47
C THR A 63 -13.00 -13.78 12.39
N LEU A 64 -11.72 -14.14 12.23
CA LEU A 64 -10.83 -13.51 11.24
C LEU A 64 -10.91 -14.14 9.85
N ALA A 65 -11.39 -15.38 9.73
CA ALA A 65 -11.37 -16.13 8.47
C ALA A 65 -12.01 -15.39 7.29
N ARG A 66 -13.19 -14.79 7.49
CA ARG A 66 -13.89 -14.03 6.42
C ARG A 66 -13.16 -12.72 6.09
N PRO A 67 -12.82 -11.83 7.05
CA PRO A 67 -12.01 -10.64 6.77
C PRO A 67 -10.67 -10.94 6.08
N MET A 68 -9.94 -11.96 6.53
CA MET A 68 -8.67 -12.39 5.93
C MET A 68 -8.86 -12.85 4.49
N THR A 69 -9.92 -13.61 4.21
CA THR A 69 -10.22 -14.06 2.84
C THR A 69 -10.53 -12.89 1.92
N GLY A 70 -11.32 -11.91 2.39
CA GLY A 70 -11.62 -10.69 1.65
C GLY A 70 -10.37 -9.86 1.35
N ALA A 71 -9.49 -9.70 2.35
CA ALA A 71 -8.21 -9.00 2.20
C ALA A 71 -7.29 -9.71 1.18
N LEU A 72 -7.12 -11.03 1.28
CA LEU A 72 -6.30 -11.82 0.34
C LEU A 72 -6.87 -11.77 -1.09
N LEU A 73 -8.19 -11.82 -1.24
CA LEU A 73 -8.86 -11.65 -2.53
C LEU A 73 -8.54 -10.28 -3.14
N LEU A 74 -8.72 -9.20 -2.38
CA LEU A 74 -8.41 -7.84 -2.83
C LEU A 74 -6.93 -7.68 -3.18
N GLY A 75 -6.02 -8.10 -2.30
CA GLY A 75 -4.57 -8.02 -2.52
C GLY A 75 -4.08 -8.85 -3.72
N THR A 76 -4.86 -9.84 -4.16
CA THR A 76 -4.56 -10.61 -5.38
C THR A 76 -5.23 -10.01 -6.62
N MET A 77 -6.50 -9.61 -6.53
CA MET A 77 -7.28 -9.15 -7.67
C MET A 77 -6.88 -7.74 -8.14
N ILE A 78 -6.56 -6.84 -7.22
CA ILE A 78 -6.20 -5.46 -7.55
C ILE A 78 -4.97 -5.38 -8.47
N PRO A 79 -3.81 -6.01 -8.13
CA PRO A 79 -2.66 -5.97 -9.04
C PRO A 79 -2.98 -6.55 -10.42
N VAL A 80 -3.74 -7.66 -10.48
CA VAL A 80 -4.17 -8.24 -11.77
C VAL A 80 -5.01 -7.26 -12.56
N ALA A 81 -6.01 -6.63 -11.94
CA ALA A 81 -6.86 -5.64 -12.58
C ALA A 81 -6.06 -4.45 -13.09
N VAL A 82 -5.12 -3.93 -12.28
CA VAL A 82 -4.24 -2.81 -12.65
C VAL A 82 -3.39 -3.17 -13.87
N VAL A 83 -2.71 -4.31 -13.87
CA VAL A 83 -1.93 -4.75 -15.05
C VAL A 83 -2.84 -4.85 -16.28
N LEU A 84 -4.02 -5.47 -16.16
CA LEU A 84 -4.94 -5.63 -17.29
C LEU A 84 -5.39 -4.28 -17.86
N VAL A 85 -5.79 -3.34 -17.00
CA VAL A 85 -6.21 -1.99 -17.43
C VAL A 85 -5.05 -1.25 -18.08
N LEU A 86 -3.88 -1.21 -17.44
CA LEU A 86 -2.71 -0.50 -17.96
C LEU A 86 -2.22 -1.08 -19.29
N ARG A 87 -2.19 -2.40 -19.43
CA ARG A 87 -1.74 -3.08 -20.65
C ARG A 87 -2.76 -3.01 -21.79
N LYS A 88 -4.05 -3.23 -21.52
CA LYS A 88 -5.08 -3.33 -22.57
C LYS A 88 -5.65 -1.97 -22.94
N LEU A 89 -5.93 -1.11 -21.96
CA LEU A 89 -6.59 0.18 -22.18
C LEU A 89 -5.59 1.30 -22.42
N LEU A 90 -4.55 1.39 -21.58
CA LEU A 90 -3.53 2.45 -21.71
C LEU A 90 -2.37 2.07 -22.63
N ARG A 91 -2.26 0.80 -23.05
CA ARG A 91 -1.18 0.26 -23.91
C ARG A 91 0.22 0.52 -23.34
N MET A 92 0.33 0.51 -22.02
CA MET A 92 1.62 0.67 -21.32
C MET A 92 2.50 -0.57 -21.51
N ASP A 93 3.82 -0.41 -21.41
CA ASP A 93 4.75 -1.54 -21.40
C ASP A 93 4.57 -2.39 -20.13
N LEU A 94 5.09 -3.61 -20.19
CA LEU A 94 4.93 -4.58 -19.11
C LEU A 94 5.56 -4.13 -17.80
N ASN A 95 6.76 -3.56 -17.85
CA ASN A 95 7.54 -3.26 -16.66
C ASN A 95 6.86 -2.13 -15.88
N ASN A 96 6.49 -1.05 -16.56
CA ASN A 96 5.76 0.05 -15.93
C ASN A 96 4.37 -0.37 -15.44
N ALA A 97 3.65 -1.21 -16.19
CA ALA A 97 2.34 -1.70 -15.76
C ALA A 97 2.42 -2.57 -14.50
N VAL A 98 3.44 -3.42 -14.38
CA VAL A 98 3.66 -4.23 -13.18
C VAL A 98 4.12 -3.38 -12.01
N ALA A 99 5.04 -2.43 -12.22
CA ALA A 99 5.50 -1.54 -11.16
C ALA A 99 4.32 -0.75 -10.56
N LEU A 100 3.43 -0.21 -11.40
CA LEU A 100 2.21 0.44 -10.95
C LEU A 100 1.21 -0.54 -10.31
N ALA A 101 1.12 -1.77 -10.79
CA ALA A 101 0.28 -2.78 -10.15
C ALA A 101 0.78 -3.16 -8.75
N ALA A 102 2.10 -3.20 -8.55
CA ALA A 102 2.70 -3.41 -7.24
C ALA A 102 2.38 -2.24 -6.30
N THR A 103 2.44 -1.00 -6.78
CA THR A 103 2.09 0.18 -5.96
C THR A 103 0.61 0.18 -5.57
N TYR A 104 -0.32 0.06 -6.53
CA TYR A 104 -1.77 0.08 -6.28
C TYR A 104 -2.32 -1.18 -5.61
N GLY A 105 -1.67 -2.33 -5.80
CA GLY A 105 -2.05 -3.57 -5.14
C GLY A 105 -1.61 -3.63 -3.68
N SER A 106 -0.46 -3.01 -3.39
CA SER A 106 0.08 -2.88 -2.03
C SER A 106 -0.64 -1.74 -1.30
N VAL A 107 -0.54 -1.74 0.03
CA VAL A 107 -1.32 -0.83 0.88
C VAL A 107 -0.47 0.30 1.42
N SER A 108 -1.03 1.51 1.44
CA SER A 108 -0.42 2.65 2.11
C SER A 108 -0.72 2.65 3.62
N VAL A 109 0.27 2.29 4.42
CA VAL A 109 0.30 2.44 5.90
C VAL A 109 -0.07 3.86 6.34
N VAL A 110 0.29 4.85 5.54
CA VAL A 110 0.05 6.28 5.81
C VAL A 110 -1.38 6.67 5.49
N THR A 111 -1.92 6.25 4.35
CA THR A 111 -3.32 6.50 3.99
C THR A 111 -4.26 5.80 4.97
N TYR A 112 -3.90 4.57 5.36
CA TYR A 112 -4.61 3.82 6.38
C TYR A 112 -4.55 4.50 7.76
N GLY A 113 -3.38 5.02 8.16
CA GLY A 113 -3.23 5.83 9.36
C GLY A 113 -4.12 7.08 9.38
N ALA A 114 -4.17 7.81 8.27
CA ALA A 114 -5.02 8.99 8.13
C ALA A 114 -6.51 8.62 8.24
N ALA A 115 -6.92 7.49 7.66
CA ALA A 115 -8.28 6.98 7.79
C ALA A 115 -8.64 6.59 9.23
N ILE A 116 -7.73 5.92 9.95
CA ILE A 116 -7.90 5.66 11.38
C ILE A 116 -8.10 6.95 12.16
N SER A 117 -7.20 7.93 12.00
CA SER A 117 -7.31 9.21 12.71
C SER A 117 -8.62 9.94 12.39
N TYR A 118 -9.12 9.81 11.16
CA TYR A 118 -10.43 10.33 10.80
C TYR A 118 -11.57 9.61 11.52
N LEU A 119 -11.60 8.27 11.50
CA LEU A 119 -12.64 7.48 12.17
C LEU A 119 -12.66 7.76 13.68
N GLU A 120 -11.48 7.84 14.31
CA GLU A 120 -11.34 8.19 15.73
C GLU A 120 -11.89 9.60 16.02
N LYS A 121 -11.56 10.60 15.18
CA LYS A 121 -12.12 11.96 15.29
C LYS A 121 -13.65 11.99 15.16
N GLN A 122 -14.21 11.12 14.32
CA GLN A 122 -15.66 11.00 14.15
C GLN A 122 -16.31 10.06 15.18
N SER A 123 -15.53 9.47 16.10
CA SER A 123 -16.01 8.46 17.05
C SER A 123 -16.69 7.26 16.36
N ILE A 124 -16.23 6.90 15.16
CA ILE A 124 -16.69 5.73 14.42
C ILE A 124 -15.81 4.55 14.81
N GLY A 125 -16.40 3.55 15.47
CA GLY A 125 -15.71 2.32 15.82
C GLY A 125 -15.28 1.50 14.61
N TYR A 126 -14.14 0.83 14.73
CA TYR A 126 -13.61 -0.13 13.76
C TYR A 126 -12.94 -1.27 14.52
N ASP A 127 -12.73 -2.41 13.86
CA ASP A 127 -12.12 -3.57 14.47
C ASP A 127 -10.58 -3.48 14.44
N GLY A 128 -9.93 -3.79 15.56
CA GLY A 128 -8.47 -3.69 15.70
C GLY A 128 -7.69 -4.59 14.74
N TYR A 129 -8.28 -5.71 14.32
CA TYR A 129 -7.67 -6.63 13.34
C TYR A 129 -7.51 -6.01 11.94
N MET A 130 -8.14 -4.87 11.63
CA MET A 130 -7.94 -4.19 10.34
C MET A 130 -6.48 -3.82 10.09
N ASN A 131 -5.72 -3.54 11.16
CA ASN A 131 -4.27 -3.29 11.07
C ASN A 131 -3.50 -4.53 10.58
N ALA A 132 -3.96 -5.72 10.96
CA ALA A 132 -3.37 -6.97 10.49
C ALA A 132 -3.75 -7.27 9.04
N LEU A 133 -4.97 -6.92 8.62
CA LEU A 133 -5.41 -7.08 7.23
C LEU A 133 -4.56 -6.24 6.27
N LEU A 134 -4.12 -5.05 6.69
CA LEU A 134 -3.15 -4.27 5.94
C LEU A 134 -1.90 -5.08 5.61
N VAL A 135 -1.31 -5.72 6.61
CA VAL A 135 -0.07 -6.50 6.45
C VAL A 135 -0.32 -7.70 5.54
N MET A 136 -1.50 -8.32 5.66
CA MET A 136 -1.91 -9.43 4.82
C MET A 136 -2.15 -9.06 3.36
N MET A 137 -2.55 -7.83 3.06
CA MET A 137 -2.72 -7.36 1.68
C MET A 137 -1.39 -7.01 1.02
N GLU A 138 -0.36 -6.70 1.80
CA GLU A 138 0.96 -6.28 1.31
C GLU A 138 1.68 -7.41 0.54
N SER A 139 1.77 -8.61 1.14
CA SER A 139 2.52 -9.71 0.54
C SER A 139 1.89 -10.25 -0.77
N PRO A 140 0.57 -10.52 -0.86
CA PRO A 140 -0.06 -10.96 -2.10
C PRO A 140 0.16 -10.00 -3.26
N ALA A 141 0.11 -8.69 -3.00
CA ALA A 141 0.26 -7.70 -4.06
C ALA A 141 1.63 -7.75 -4.75
N ILE A 142 2.70 -7.84 -3.94
CA ILE A 142 4.07 -7.96 -4.43
C ILE A 142 4.26 -9.30 -5.15
N VAL A 143 3.85 -10.41 -4.53
CA VAL A 143 3.96 -11.75 -5.12
C VAL A 143 3.26 -11.80 -6.48
N VAL A 144 2.01 -11.33 -6.56
CA VAL A 144 1.20 -11.38 -7.78
C VAL A 144 1.79 -10.50 -8.86
N SER A 145 2.25 -9.28 -8.54
CA SER A 145 2.89 -8.38 -9.49
C SER A 145 4.14 -9.01 -10.11
N LEU A 146 5.01 -9.60 -9.28
CA LEU A 146 6.23 -10.29 -9.75
C LEU A 146 5.92 -11.56 -10.56
N LEU A 147 4.87 -12.31 -10.18
CA LEU A 147 4.40 -13.46 -10.96
C LEU A 147 3.88 -13.04 -12.33
N LEU A 148 3.09 -11.96 -12.41
CA LEU A 148 2.57 -11.42 -13.68
C LEU A 148 3.70 -10.98 -14.61
N LEU A 149 4.74 -10.33 -14.08
CA LEU A 149 5.94 -9.94 -14.83
C LEU A 149 6.60 -11.17 -15.48
N ARG A 150 6.83 -12.23 -14.70
CA ARG A 150 7.48 -13.46 -15.19
C ARG A 150 6.63 -14.20 -16.21
N LEU A 151 5.32 -14.31 -15.96
CA LEU A 151 4.39 -14.97 -16.89
C LEU A 151 4.37 -14.27 -18.25
N ALA A 152 4.39 -12.93 -18.25
CA ALA A 152 4.38 -12.15 -19.48
C ALA A 152 5.74 -12.18 -20.20
N ALA A 153 6.87 -12.13 -19.47
CA ALA A 153 8.21 -12.29 -20.05
C ALA A 153 8.40 -13.67 -20.71
N ASN A 154 7.92 -14.74 -20.06
CA ASN A 154 7.98 -16.10 -20.60
C ASN A 154 7.12 -16.31 -21.86
N LYS A 155 6.02 -15.55 -22.01
CA LYS A 155 5.19 -15.57 -23.23
C LYS A 155 5.87 -14.85 -24.41
N GLY A 156 6.56 -13.74 -24.17
CA GLY A 156 7.32 -13.02 -25.21
C GLY A 156 8.41 -13.90 -25.84
N SER A 157 9.14 -14.65 -25.01
CA SER A 157 10.18 -15.60 -25.47
C SER A 157 9.63 -16.81 -26.26
N ARG A 158 8.31 -17.04 -26.23
CA ARG A 158 7.65 -18.12 -26.99
C ARG A 158 7.24 -17.67 -28.41
N SER A 159 7.14 -16.36 -28.67
CA SER A 159 6.67 -15.80 -29.95
C SER A 159 7.79 -15.53 -30.97
N GLU A 160 9.06 -15.53 -30.57
CA GLU A 160 10.22 -15.34 -31.47
C GLU A 160 10.83 -16.65 -32.00
N ARG A 161 10.16 -17.80 -31.84
CA ARG A 161 10.62 -19.11 -32.35
C ARG A 161 10.02 -19.50 -33.70
N THR A 162 9.85 -18.54 -34.62
CA THR A 162 9.48 -18.85 -36.02
C THR A 162 10.28 -18.01 -37.01
N SER A 163 11.57 -17.83 -36.76
CA SER A 163 12.54 -17.52 -37.81
C SER A 163 13.81 -18.33 -37.57
N LEU A 164 14.10 -19.22 -38.50
CA LEU A 164 15.35 -19.96 -38.60
C LEU A 164 16.52 -18.95 -38.70
N SER A 165 17.37 -18.91 -37.70
CA SER A 165 18.74 -18.39 -37.86
C SER A 165 19.69 -19.24 -37.02
N LEU A 166 20.55 -19.99 -37.70
CA LEU A 166 21.73 -20.61 -37.12
C LEU A 166 22.69 -19.50 -36.67
N GLY A 167 22.95 -19.38 -35.37
CA GLY A 167 24.08 -18.58 -34.87
C GLY A 167 23.87 -17.99 -33.48
N PHE A 168 24.63 -18.52 -32.51
CA PHE A 168 25.12 -17.83 -31.29
C PHE A 168 24.20 -16.87 -30.53
N VAL A 169 22.95 -17.23 -30.26
CA VAL A 169 22.14 -16.52 -29.25
C VAL A 169 22.04 -17.39 -28.00
N GLN A 170 22.71 -16.94 -26.93
CA GLN A 170 22.59 -17.54 -25.59
C GLN A 170 21.11 -17.65 -25.23
N ALA A 171 20.66 -18.88 -24.99
CA ALA A 171 19.32 -19.14 -24.49
C ALA A 171 19.15 -18.44 -23.14
N VAL A 172 18.26 -17.45 -23.07
CA VAL A 172 17.88 -16.83 -21.79
C VAL A 172 17.31 -17.93 -20.89
N PRO A 173 17.90 -18.20 -19.71
CA PRO A 173 17.46 -19.31 -18.88
C PRO A 173 16.01 -19.09 -18.41
N ARG A 174 15.15 -20.10 -18.62
CA ARG A 174 13.78 -20.14 -18.11
C ARG A 174 13.83 -20.11 -16.58
N ARG A 175 13.56 -18.95 -15.97
CA ARG A 175 13.42 -18.86 -14.52
C ARG A 175 12.09 -19.49 -14.08
N PRO A 176 12.06 -20.31 -13.02
CA PRO A 176 10.82 -20.87 -12.49
C PRO A 176 9.89 -19.74 -11.99
N LEU A 177 8.57 -19.96 -12.11
CA LEU A 177 7.55 -18.96 -11.79
C LEU A 177 7.63 -18.53 -10.32
N LEU A 178 7.70 -19.48 -9.40
CA LEU A 178 8.13 -19.26 -8.02
C LEU A 178 9.57 -19.75 -7.86
N ASN A 179 10.48 -18.86 -7.46
CA ASN A 179 11.82 -19.24 -6.99
C ASN A 179 12.02 -18.77 -5.54
N LYS A 180 12.99 -19.38 -4.86
CA LYS A 180 13.33 -19.02 -3.48
C LYS A 180 13.69 -17.55 -3.32
N GLU A 181 14.32 -16.95 -4.34
CA GLU A 181 14.67 -15.53 -4.34
C GLU A 181 13.44 -14.62 -4.35
N LEU A 182 12.41 -14.87 -5.17
CA LEU A 182 11.16 -14.10 -5.14
C LEU A 182 10.46 -14.20 -3.79
N LEU A 183 10.37 -15.40 -3.25
CA LEU A 183 9.76 -15.60 -1.93
C LEU A 183 10.56 -14.85 -0.87
N LYS A 184 11.89 -14.87 -0.98
CA LYS A 184 12.76 -14.12 -0.07
C LYS A 184 12.58 -12.61 -0.23
N GLU A 185 12.55 -12.10 -1.45
CA GLU A 185 12.43 -10.68 -1.75
C GLU A 185 11.04 -10.14 -1.38
N SER A 186 9.99 -10.89 -1.69
CA SER A 186 8.61 -10.50 -1.38
C SER A 186 8.25 -10.63 0.10
N LEU A 187 8.83 -11.57 0.85
CA LEU A 187 8.52 -11.78 2.28
C LEU A 187 9.51 -11.09 3.21
N PHE A 188 10.75 -10.84 2.77
CA PHE A 188 11.82 -10.25 3.59
C PHE A 188 12.29 -8.89 3.07
N GLY A 189 11.53 -8.25 2.17
CA GLY A 189 11.71 -6.84 1.86
C GLY A 189 11.61 -5.98 3.12
N LYS A 190 12.38 -4.88 3.20
CA LYS A 190 12.50 -4.06 4.42
C LYS A 190 11.16 -3.70 5.05
N SER A 191 10.20 -3.23 4.24
CA SER A 191 8.86 -2.83 4.72
C SER A 191 8.07 -4.02 5.26
N VAL A 192 8.04 -5.12 4.50
CA VAL A 192 7.32 -6.36 4.84
C VAL A 192 7.92 -6.99 6.10
N LEU A 193 9.25 -7.04 6.21
CA LEU A 193 9.97 -7.52 7.38
C LEU A 193 9.64 -6.70 8.63
N LEU A 194 9.62 -5.37 8.51
CA LEU A 194 9.26 -4.50 9.63
C LEU A 194 7.78 -4.66 10.02
N LEU A 195 6.87 -4.74 9.06
CA LEU A 195 5.43 -4.91 9.29
C LEU A 195 5.11 -6.28 9.91
N LEU A 196 5.53 -7.37 9.27
CA LEU A 196 5.32 -8.73 9.78
C LEU A 196 6.05 -8.95 11.10
N GLY A 197 7.30 -8.49 11.20
CA GLY A 197 8.10 -8.62 12.42
C GLY A 197 7.46 -7.90 13.60
N SER A 198 7.06 -6.64 13.44
CA SER A 198 6.36 -5.90 14.49
C SER A 198 4.97 -6.46 14.81
N LEU A 199 4.26 -7.01 13.82
CA LEU A 199 3.01 -7.73 14.06
C LEU A 199 3.19 -8.99 14.91
N LEU A 200 4.21 -9.81 14.62
CA LEU A 200 4.52 -10.99 15.45
C LEU A 200 4.98 -10.58 16.86
N ILE A 201 5.79 -9.51 16.97
CA ILE A 201 6.18 -8.96 18.28
C ILE A 201 4.96 -8.49 19.05
N GLY A 202 4.03 -7.77 18.41
CA GLY A 202 2.80 -7.31 19.03
C GLY A 202 1.93 -8.47 19.52
N LEU A 203 1.78 -9.51 18.70
CA LEU A 203 1.04 -10.72 19.04
C LEU A 203 1.65 -11.44 20.24
N ALA A 204 2.98 -11.54 20.31
CA ALA A 204 3.68 -12.15 21.42
C ALA A 204 3.65 -11.30 22.69
N ALA A 205 3.68 -9.96 22.55
CA ALA A 205 3.73 -9.04 23.69
C ALA A 205 2.37 -8.84 24.35
N GLY A 206 1.27 -8.95 23.59
CA GLY A 206 -0.10 -8.83 24.07
C GLY A 206 -0.40 -7.55 24.83
N GLU A 207 -1.39 -7.59 25.72
CA GLU A 207 -1.84 -6.43 26.50
C GLU A 207 -0.76 -5.83 27.44
N PRO A 208 0.10 -6.62 28.11
CA PRO A 208 1.20 -6.05 28.89
C PRO A 208 2.18 -5.26 28.01
N GLY A 209 2.51 -5.78 26.84
CA GLY A 209 3.33 -5.09 25.84
C GLY A 209 2.71 -3.79 25.36
N TYR A 210 1.39 -3.78 25.14
CA TYR A 210 0.65 -2.60 24.72
C TYR A 210 0.88 -1.41 25.64
N LYS A 211 0.75 -1.59 26.96
CA LYS A 211 0.93 -0.49 27.93
C LYS A 211 2.33 0.12 27.86
N ALA A 212 3.36 -0.70 27.63
CA ALA A 212 4.74 -0.25 27.53
C ALA A 212 5.01 0.55 26.25
N VAL A 213 4.42 0.14 25.12
CA VAL A 213 4.71 0.71 23.80
C VAL A 213 3.74 1.82 23.39
N LYS A 214 2.56 1.89 24.01
CA LYS A 214 1.47 2.82 23.67
C LYS A 214 1.91 4.28 23.60
N PRO A 215 2.66 4.85 24.57
CA PRO A 215 3.03 6.27 24.50
C PRO A 215 3.83 6.63 23.25
N LEU A 216 4.72 5.73 22.84
CA LEU A 216 5.59 5.96 21.69
C LEU A 216 4.94 5.57 20.38
N PHE A 217 4.30 4.39 20.28
CA PHE A 217 3.87 3.82 18.99
C PHE A 217 2.39 4.00 18.68
N VAL A 218 1.57 4.36 19.66
CA VAL A 218 0.12 4.54 19.49
C VAL A 218 -0.24 6.00 19.65
N ASP A 219 0.12 6.62 20.78
CA ASP A 219 -0.29 7.98 21.11
C ASP A 219 0.42 9.02 20.23
N LEU A 220 1.70 8.78 19.90
CA LEU A 220 2.47 9.69 19.05
C LEU A 220 2.28 9.43 17.54
N TYR A 221 1.58 8.35 17.16
CA TYR A 221 1.42 7.95 15.76
C TYR A 221 0.86 9.07 14.87
N PRO A 222 -0.23 9.77 15.22
CA PRO A 222 -0.76 10.85 14.39
C PRO A 222 0.24 12.01 14.22
N SER A 223 1.04 12.29 15.25
CA SER A 223 2.05 13.35 15.23
C SER A 223 3.21 13.03 14.30
N VAL A 224 3.70 11.79 14.34
CA VAL A 224 4.75 11.34 13.43
C VAL A 224 4.21 11.26 11.99
N LEU A 225 2.95 10.87 11.82
CA LEU A 225 2.27 10.85 10.52
C LEU A 225 2.19 12.24 9.89
N MET A 226 1.95 13.30 10.68
CA MET A 226 1.97 14.69 10.20
C MET A 226 3.33 15.08 9.61
N LEU A 227 4.43 14.78 10.32
CA LEU A 227 5.79 15.07 9.85
C LEU A 227 6.12 14.29 8.56
N PHE A 228 5.67 13.05 8.51
CA PHE A 228 5.84 12.21 7.33
C PHE A 228 5.07 12.75 6.12
N LEU A 229 3.84 13.20 6.33
CA LEU A 229 3.03 13.77 5.27
C LEU A 229 3.54 15.13 4.78
N LEU A 230 4.16 15.93 5.64
CA LEU A 230 4.89 17.12 5.20
C LEU A 230 5.96 16.77 4.16
N ASN A 231 6.78 15.74 4.44
CA ASN A 231 7.78 15.26 3.50
C ASN A 231 7.16 14.75 2.20
N MET A 232 6.08 13.97 2.30
CA MET A 232 5.38 13.45 1.13
C MET A 232 4.75 14.55 0.28
N GLY A 233 4.25 15.63 0.90
CA GLY A 233 3.78 16.82 0.22
C GLY A 233 4.89 17.48 -0.61
N ILE A 234 6.08 17.64 -0.03
CA ILE A 234 7.25 18.20 -0.72
C ILE A 234 7.63 17.34 -1.94
N ILE A 235 7.71 16.01 -1.76
CA ILE A 235 8.01 15.07 -2.84
C ILE A 235 6.95 15.16 -3.93
N ALA A 236 5.67 15.08 -3.59
CA ALA A 236 4.56 15.17 -4.54
C ALA A 236 4.59 16.49 -5.33
N GLY A 237 4.79 17.63 -4.66
CA GLY A 237 4.85 18.94 -5.30
C GLY A 237 6.04 19.09 -6.24
N SER A 238 7.20 18.55 -5.87
CA SER A 238 8.39 18.58 -6.74
C SER A 238 8.22 17.74 -8.01
N ARG A 239 7.40 16.68 -7.97
CA ARG A 239 7.11 15.79 -9.10
C ARG A 239 5.90 16.23 -9.93
N LEU A 240 5.09 17.17 -9.44
CA LEU A 240 3.87 17.63 -10.11
C LEU A 240 4.11 18.10 -11.56
N PRO A 241 5.20 18.83 -11.89
CA PRO A 241 5.49 19.23 -13.27
C PRO A 241 5.73 18.05 -14.23
N GLU A 242 6.10 16.87 -13.71
CA GLU A 242 6.35 15.68 -14.52
C GLU A 242 5.05 15.04 -15.03
N ILE A 243 3.91 15.27 -14.37
CA ILE A 243 2.62 14.65 -14.72
C ILE A 243 2.22 14.95 -16.17
N GLY A 244 2.47 16.18 -16.64
CA GLY A 244 2.16 16.60 -18.01
C GLY A 244 2.85 15.76 -19.09
N ARG A 245 3.96 15.08 -18.76
CA ARG A 245 4.70 14.22 -19.68
C ARG A 245 4.03 12.87 -19.93
N TYR A 246 3.22 12.39 -18.99
CA TYR A 246 2.61 11.06 -19.04
C TYR A 246 1.18 11.04 -19.61
N GLY A 247 0.64 12.21 -19.94
CA GLY A 247 -0.64 12.38 -20.63
C GLY A 247 -1.88 12.15 -19.78
N ILE A 248 -3.03 12.62 -20.29
CA ILE A 248 -4.31 12.61 -19.57
C ILE A 248 -4.80 11.21 -19.19
N LYS A 249 -4.42 10.17 -19.95
CA LYS A 249 -4.85 8.79 -19.70
C LYS A 249 -4.32 8.26 -18.36
N LEU A 250 -3.04 8.53 -18.06
CA LEU A 250 -2.44 8.08 -16.79
C LEU A 250 -3.03 8.87 -15.61
N PHE A 251 -3.28 10.17 -15.80
CA PHE A 251 -3.96 10.98 -14.79
C PHE A 251 -5.37 10.45 -14.47
N LEU A 252 -6.19 10.17 -15.49
CA LEU A 252 -7.52 9.59 -15.31
C LEU A 252 -7.44 8.23 -14.62
N PHE A 253 -6.50 7.39 -15.00
CA PHE A 253 -6.25 6.12 -14.31
C PHE A 253 -5.91 6.35 -12.84
N ALA A 254 -5.01 7.28 -12.53
CA ALA A 254 -4.56 7.55 -11.17
C ALA A 254 -5.67 8.07 -10.24
N VAL A 255 -6.68 8.76 -10.80
CA VAL A 255 -7.87 9.21 -10.05
C VAL A 255 -8.92 8.09 -9.94
N MET A 256 -9.19 7.38 -11.03
CA MET A 256 -10.27 6.38 -11.06
C MET A 256 -9.90 5.09 -10.33
N MET A 257 -8.64 4.65 -10.39
CA MET A 257 -8.22 3.38 -9.80
C MET A 257 -8.42 3.34 -8.28
N PRO A 258 -8.02 4.35 -7.48
CA PRO A 258 -8.36 4.45 -6.06
C PRO A 258 -9.85 4.37 -5.77
N LEU A 259 -10.68 5.05 -6.58
CA LEU A 259 -12.13 5.09 -6.38
C LEU A 259 -12.77 3.71 -6.62
N LEU A 260 -12.36 3.03 -7.70
CA LEU A 260 -12.83 1.69 -8.03
C LEU A 260 -12.33 0.65 -7.01
N GLY A 261 -11.04 0.71 -6.67
CA GLY A 261 -10.44 -0.13 -5.63
C GLY A 261 -11.15 0.06 -4.29
N GLY A 262 -11.33 1.31 -3.86
CA GLY A 262 -12.01 1.62 -2.61
C GLY A 262 -13.46 1.20 -2.59
N ALA A 263 -14.21 1.44 -3.66
CA ALA A 263 -15.58 0.95 -3.79
C ALA A 263 -15.65 -0.58 -3.69
N SER A 264 -14.72 -1.30 -4.35
CA SER A 264 -14.64 -2.76 -4.26
C SER A 264 -14.30 -3.25 -2.85
N GLY A 265 -13.42 -2.54 -2.12
CA GLY A 265 -13.07 -2.84 -0.74
C GLY A 265 -14.23 -2.64 0.23
N VAL A 266 -14.96 -1.51 0.11
CA VAL A 266 -16.18 -1.27 0.91
C VAL A 266 -17.23 -2.32 0.61
N TRP A 267 -17.42 -2.66 -0.67
CA TRP A 267 -18.40 -3.66 -1.09
C TRP A 267 -18.07 -5.05 -0.52
N ILE A 268 -16.83 -5.52 -0.67
CA ILE A 268 -16.38 -6.80 -0.09
C ILE A 268 -16.49 -6.77 1.43
N GLY A 269 -16.03 -5.70 2.08
CA GLY A 269 -16.10 -5.53 3.53
C GLY A 269 -17.54 -5.61 4.05
N SER A 270 -18.46 -4.93 3.38
CA SER A 270 -19.89 -4.98 3.73
C SER A 270 -20.48 -6.38 3.49
N ALA A 271 -20.14 -7.03 2.38
CA ALA A 271 -20.63 -8.36 2.01
C ALA A 271 -20.16 -9.46 2.98
N ILE A 272 -18.97 -9.33 3.57
CA ILE A 272 -18.44 -10.27 4.57
C ILE A 272 -18.88 -9.93 6.00
N GLY A 273 -19.69 -8.87 6.18
CA GLY A 273 -20.30 -8.49 7.46
C GLY A 273 -19.43 -7.61 8.35
N LEU A 274 -18.48 -6.84 7.79
CA LEU A 274 -17.73 -5.85 8.56
C LEU A 274 -18.63 -4.71 9.04
N SER A 275 -18.27 -4.11 10.17
CA SER A 275 -18.85 -2.85 10.63
C SER A 275 -18.61 -1.72 9.61
N VAL A 276 -19.36 -0.61 9.72
CA VAL A 276 -19.19 0.54 8.82
C VAL A 276 -17.76 1.08 8.84
N GLY A 277 -17.14 1.20 10.03
CA GLY A 277 -15.75 1.63 10.15
C GLY A 277 -14.77 0.65 9.53
N SER A 278 -14.92 -0.65 9.79
CA SER A 278 -14.06 -1.69 9.23
C SER A 278 -14.22 -1.84 7.71
N ALA A 279 -15.44 -1.69 7.17
CA ALA A 279 -15.69 -1.67 5.73
C ALA A 279 -15.10 -0.43 5.06
N ALA A 280 -15.19 0.74 5.71
CA ALA A 280 -14.52 1.96 5.24
C ALA A 280 -13.00 1.78 5.22
N LEU A 281 -12.42 1.19 6.27
CA LEU A 281 -11.00 0.85 6.30
C LEU A 281 -10.62 -0.15 5.20
N MET A 282 -11.42 -1.20 4.96
CA MET A 282 -11.19 -2.14 3.85
C MET A 282 -11.21 -1.41 2.49
N GLY A 283 -12.11 -0.44 2.32
CA GLY A 283 -12.11 0.47 1.17
C GLY A 283 -10.82 1.27 1.06
N VAL A 284 -10.33 1.84 2.16
CA VAL A 284 -9.06 2.56 2.16
C VAL A 284 -7.89 1.65 1.80
N LEU A 285 -7.83 0.43 2.34
CA LEU A 285 -6.80 -0.55 2.00
C LEU A 285 -6.80 -0.82 0.49
N ALA A 286 -7.97 -1.13 -0.09
CA ALA A 286 -8.14 -1.46 -1.50
C ALA A 286 -8.01 -0.27 -2.47
N GLY A 287 -8.26 0.95 -2.01
CA GLY A 287 -8.13 2.18 -2.79
C GLY A 287 -6.79 2.88 -2.64
N SER A 288 -5.89 2.35 -1.80
CA SER A 288 -4.59 2.97 -1.54
C SER A 288 -3.53 2.56 -2.56
N ALA A 289 -2.37 3.23 -2.50
CA ALA A 289 -1.18 2.82 -3.22
C ALA A 289 0.05 2.98 -2.32
N SER A 290 0.84 1.92 -2.20
CA SER A 290 2.06 1.93 -1.40
C SER A 290 3.20 2.62 -2.13
N TYR A 291 3.92 3.47 -1.40
CA TYR A 291 5.16 4.13 -1.83
C TYR A 291 6.30 3.91 -0.83
N ILE A 292 6.05 3.14 0.24
CA ILE A 292 7.05 2.72 1.22
C ILE A 292 7.52 1.30 0.93
N ALA A 293 6.61 0.39 0.57
CA ALA A 293 6.96 -0.99 0.25
C ALA A 293 7.19 -1.24 -1.24
N ALA A 294 6.46 -0.51 -2.10
CA ALA A 294 6.57 -0.67 -3.54
C ALA A 294 7.92 -0.27 -4.18
N PRO A 295 8.79 0.59 -3.60
CA PRO A 295 10.13 0.84 -4.15
C PRO A 295 11.05 -0.40 -4.17
N ALA A 296 10.64 -1.49 -3.52
CA ALA A 296 11.32 -2.78 -3.58
C ALA A 296 10.88 -3.66 -4.78
N ALA A 297 9.89 -3.24 -5.57
CA ALA A 297 9.31 -3.98 -6.70
C ALA A 297 9.75 -3.46 -8.08
#